data_AF-A0A519NN71-F1
#
_entry.id   AF-A0A519NN71-F1
#
_cell.length_a   1.000
_cell.length_b   1.000
_cell.length_c   1.000
_cell.angle_alpha   90.00
_cell.angle_beta   90.00
_cell.angle_gamma   90.00
#
_symmetry.space_group_name_H-M   'P 1'
#
loop_
_entity.id
_entity.type
_entity.pdbx_description
1 polymer ?
#
loop_
_entity_poly.entity_id
_entity_poly.type
_entity_poly.pdbx_seq_one_letter_code
_entity_poly.pdbx_strand_id
1 'polypeptide(L)'
;MDKLKVDSNLTIYPFPLDNEQTQYKGSYHDPSVLPDVPTYQYAAVPIAYRLPDVPYQKLEDLYIPNENQHGNTVMLKAPGNSSYSVDGQELANFAECGGGEVGGGGEGEPIDEEVLEEYDDCGGGGGPYPPNDPYRNGENWRPHGRVTVHDDIKGIIGVEGIRVRARRWFTTYDGFTDANGYYAVDGWFTRPANYWLNFERYDYEIMDGENPMNGNREISGPKIEAAWDVEFTGYDKFCSTVFRAAYHYYHKNIDGLHRPPMNSFWAAKVHILPLNDHSASTSGIMFPISWHLGESIKIYGMLASIDDSYSTTIHELTHAAHWDNSNLSFVLSSSTVRESWATGVEWYLTKMEYPDYKGFNVPVNDNYRNVVMDLIDSPGSFNYGFSAPKDEVEGYNIVDIQNSCINSPTTWGEWKDNIINNHSNGTEQHVETLFNYWLNY
;
A
#
# COMPACT_ATOMS: atom_id res chain seq x y z
N MET A 1 -8.20 8.80 16.92
CA MET A 1 -7.66 7.56 16.32
C MET A 1 -8.84 6.75 15.82
N ASP A 2 -8.79 6.30 14.57
CA ASP A 2 -9.94 5.76 13.86
C ASP A 2 -10.27 4.35 14.35
N LYS A 3 -11.08 4.27 15.42
CA LYS A 3 -11.50 3.00 16.05
C LYS A 3 -12.16 2.03 15.05
N LEU A 4 -12.62 2.52 13.90
CA LEU A 4 -13.20 1.71 12.82
C LEU A 4 -12.15 0.86 12.11
N LYS A 5 -10.91 1.34 11.96
CA LYS A 5 -9.82 0.64 11.26
C LYS A 5 -9.08 -0.40 12.12
N VAL A 6 -9.50 -0.59 13.37
CA VAL A 6 -8.95 -1.64 14.26
C VAL A 6 -9.39 -3.03 13.79
N ASP A 7 -10.57 -3.14 13.18
CA ASP A 7 -11.05 -4.38 12.60
C ASP A 7 -10.72 -4.43 11.11
N SER A 8 -9.68 -5.18 10.75
CA SER A 8 -9.26 -5.35 9.35
C SER A 8 -10.28 -6.10 8.49
N ASN A 9 -11.27 -6.77 9.11
CA ASN A 9 -12.35 -7.46 8.41
C ASN A 9 -13.60 -6.58 8.23
N LEU A 10 -13.64 -5.40 8.85
CA LEU A 10 -14.75 -4.46 8.68
C LEU A 10 -14.50 -3.61 7.44
N THR A 11 -15.23 -3.89 6.36
CA THR A 11 -15.19 -3.03 5.18
C THR A 11 -16.14 -1.84 5.38
N ILE A 12 -15.55 -0.65 5.37
CA ILE A 12 -16.26 0.63 5.49
C ILE A 12 -16.20 1.38 4.15
N TYR A 13 -17.26 2.15 3.90
CA TYR A 13 -17.43 2.95 2.70
C TYR A 13 -17.70 4.40 3.09
N PRO A 14 -17.09 5.36 2.39
CA PRO A 14 -17.38 6.77 2.59
C PRO A 14 -18.66 7.23 1.87
N PHE A 15 -19.56 6.30 1.49
CA PHE A 15 -20.82 6.58 0.79
C PHE A 15 -21.90 5.53 1.15
N PRO A 16 -23.20 5.88 1.07
CA PRO A 16 -24.32 4.96 1.28
C PRO A 16 -24.31 3.80 0.29
N LEU A 17 -24.76 2.64 0.74
CA LEU A 17 -24.76 1.41 -0.04
C LEU A 17 -26.13 1.08 -0.67
N ASP A 18 -27.10 1.98 -0.54
CA ASP A 18 -28.47 1.84 -1.04
C ASP A 18 -28.51 1.72 -2.58
N ASN A 19 -27.60 2.39 -3.28
CA ASN A 19 -27.44 2.29 -4.74
C ASN A 19 -26.05 1.78 -5.12
N GLU A 20 -25.97 1.04 -6.24
CA GLU A 20 -24.68 0.58 -6.75
C GLU A 20 -23.90 1.75 -7.35
N GLN A 21 -22.68 1.93 -6.88
CA GLN A 21 -21.76 2.94 -7.39
C GLN A 21 -20.77 2.24 -8.33
N THR A 22 -20.81 2.57 -9.62
CA THR A 22 -19.92 2.01 -10.64
C THR A 22 -18.54 2.69 -10.64
N GLN A 23 -18.44 3.92 -10.14
CA GLN A 23 -17.17 4.63 -9.91
C GLN A 23 -17.28 5.48 -8.64
N TYR A 24 -16.33 5.33 -7.70
CA TYR A 24 -16.21 6.24 -6.56
C TYR A 24 -15.08 7.24 -6.81
N LYS A 25 -15.42 8.54 -6.86
CA LYS A 25 -14.46 9.65 -7.07
C LYS A 25 -14.20 10.48 -5.81
N GLY A 26 -14.37 9.90 -4.62
CA GLY A 26 -13.89 10.52 -3.38
C GLY A 26 -14.73 11.66 -2.80
N SER A 27 -15.87 12.04 -3.40
CA SER A 27 -16.53 13.32 -3.10
C SER A 27 -17.85 13.23 -2.33
N TYR A 28 -18.29 12.05 -1.89
CA TYR A 28 -19.55 11.95 -1.16
C TYR A 28 -19.45 12.62 0.22
N HIS A 29 -20.38 13.54 0.48
CA HIS A 29 -20.61 14.12 1.79
C HIS A 29 -22.11 14.15 2.07
N ASP A 30 -22.54 13.43 3.10
CA ASP A 30 -23.93 13.35 3.52
C ASP A 30 -24.56 14.76 3.71
N PRO A 31 -25.64 15.10 2.99
CA PRO A 31 -26.27 16.42 3.07
C PRO A 31 -26.79 16.81 4.46
N SER A 32 -27.02 15.84 5.35
CA SER A 32 -27.44 16.07 6.74
C SER A 32 -26.28 16.45 7.67
N VAL A 33 -25.04 16.29 7.21
CA VAL A 33 -23.82 16.62 7.96
C VAL A 33 -23.30 17.98 7.51
N LEU A 34 -22.85 18.81 8.45
CA LEU A 34 -22.28 20.12 8.12
C LEU A 34 -21.02 19.96 7.25
N PRO A 35 -20.75 20.87 6.29
CA PRO A 35 -19.61 20.75 5.37
C PRO A 35 -18.23 20.60 6.04
N ASP A 36 -18.08 21.16 7.25
CA ASP A 36 -16.82 21.15 8.00
C ASP A 36 -16.68 19.93 8.95
N VAL A 37 -17.62 18.99 8.90
CA VAL A 37 -17.64 17.80 9.76
C VAL A 37 -17.43 16.56 8.88
N PRO A 38 -16.56 15.60 9.26
CA PRO A 38 -16.42 14.36 8.49
C PRO A 38 -17.75 13.65 8.26
N THR A 39 -17.98 13.17 7.04
CA THR A 39 -19.20 12.44 6.68
C THR A 39 -19.27 11.07 7.38
N TYR A 40 -20.45 10.45 7.36
CA TYR A 40 -20.66 9.11 7.92
C TYR A 40 -19.87 8.05 7.15
N GLN A 41 -19.45 7.01 7.87
CA GLN A 41 -18.90 5.79 7.29
C GLN A 41 -19.98 4.71 7.31
N TYR A 42 -20.12 4.00 6.19
CA TYR A 42 -21.18 3.01 5.95
C TYR A 42 -20.57 1.61 5.89
N ALA A 43 -21.27 0.61 6.41
CA ALA A 43 -20.85 -0.79 6.32
C ALA A 43 -22.08 -1.70 6.26
N ALA A 44 -21.96 -2.81 5.52
CA ALA A 44 -22.88 -3.93 5.58
C ALA A 44 -22.15 -5.10 6.26
N VAL A 45 -22.72 -5.63 7.33
CA VAL A 45 -22.12 -6.71 8.12
C VAL A 45 -23.13 -7.82 8.38
N PRO A 46 -22.70 -9.09 8.54
CA PRO A 46 -23.59 -10.16 8.98
C PRO A 46 -24.29 -9.83 10.30
N ILE A 47 -25.52 -10.32 10.50
CA ILE A 47 -26.32 -10.06 11.72
C ILE A 47 -25.56 -10.42 13.02
N ALA A 48 -24.72 -11.46 12.97
CA ALA A 48 -23.94 -11.91 14.13
C ALA A 48 -22.57 -11.21 14.28
N TYR A 49 -22.23 -10.28 13.39
CA TYR A 49 -20.96 -9.58 13.41
C TYR A 49 -20.85 -8.68 14.62
N ARG A 50 -19.69 -8.69 15.28
CA ARG A 50 -19.43 -7.85 16.46
C ARG A 50 -18.64 -6.64 16.01
N LEU A 51 -19.30 -5.48 15.94
CA LEU A 51 -18.65 -4.22 15.62
C LEU A 51 -17.65 -3.82 16.73
N PRO A 52 -16.59 -3.08 16.37
CA PRO A 52 -15.70 -2.46 17.36
C PRO A 52 -16.48 -1.49 18.27
N ASP A 53 -15.90 -1.12 19.41
CA ASP A 53 -16.50 -0.21 20.39
C ASP A 53 -16.52 1.26 19.88
N VAL A 54 -17.40 1.49 18.91
CA VAL A 54 -17.65 2.76 18.23
C VAL A 54 -19.15 3.08 18.25
N PRO A 55 -19.53 4.37 18.31
CA PRO A 55 -20.92 4.74 18.10
C PRO A 55 -21.36 4.37 16.68
N TYR A 56 -22.50 3.71 16.54
CA TYR A 56 -23.10 3.37 15.25
C TYR A 56 -24.62 3.46 15.30
N GLN A 57 -25.24 3.64 14.14
CA GLN A 57 -26.68 3.57 13.94
C GLN A 57 -26.99 2.46 12.95
N LYS A 58 -27.88 1.54 13.33
CA LYS A 58 -28.41 0.54 12.38
C LYS A 58 -29.41 1.23 11.45
N LEU A 59 -29.14 1.24 10.15
CA LEU A 59 -30.02 1.82 9.14
C LEU A 59 -31.16 0.85 8.77
N GLU A 60 -30.82 -0.40 8.44
CA GLU A 60 -31.80 -1.40 8.00
C GLU A 60 -31.33 -2.85 8.26
N ASP A 61 -32.27 -3.79 8.35
CA ASP A 61 -31.98 -5.23 8.30
C ASP A 61 -32.13 -5.70 6.85
N LEU A 62 -31.02 -6.11 6.23
CA LEU A 62 -30.99 -6.48 4.82
C LEU A 62 -31.28 -7.97 4.61
N TYR A 63 -32.10 -8.29 3.61
CA TYR A 63 -32.25 -9.63 3.07
C TYR A 63 -31.71 -9.65 1.63
N ILE A 64 -30.55 -10.28 1.45
CA ILE A 64 -29.95 -10.49 0.13
C ILE A 64 -30.43 -11.88 -0.34
N PRO A 65 -31.37 -11.97 -1.30
CA PRO A 65 -31.88 -13.24 -1.76
C PRO A 65 -30.76 -14.10 -2.37
N ASN A 66 -30.81 -15.41 -2.13
CA ASN A 66 -29.94 -16.34 -2.85
C ASN A 66 -30.43 -16.44 -4.30
N GLU A 67 -29.69 -15.81 -5.21
CA GLU A 67 -30.00 -15.74 -6.64
C GLU A 67 -29.79 -17.09 -7.36
N ASN A 68 -29.04 -18.04 -6.78
CA ASN A 68 -28.77 -19.37 -7.37
C ASN A 68 -29.92 -20.39 -7.18
N GLN A 69 -30.91 -20.05 -6.37
CA GLN A 69 -32.07 -20.93 -6.18
C GLN A 69 -33.15 -20.56 -7.21
N HIS A 70 -33.17 -21.28 -8.33
CA HIS A 70 -34.28 -21.19 -9.28
C HIS A 70 -35.63 -21.37 -8.57
N GLY A 71 -36.52 -20.39 -8.74
CA GLY A 71 -37.83 -20.37 -8.09
C GLY A 71 -37.83 -19.81 -6.66
N ASN A 72 -36.74 -19.19 -6.20
CA ASN A 72 -36.72 -18.42 -4.97
C ASN A 72 -37.56 -17.16 -5.15
N THR A 73 -38.84 -17.22 -4.79
CA THR A 73 -39.72 -16.07 -4.87
C THR A 73 -39.80 -15.34 -3.54
N VAL A 74 -39.78 -14.01 -3.63
CA VAL A 74 -39.99 -13.11 -2.49
C VAL A 74 -41.44 -12.66 -2.49
N MET A 75 -42.11 -12.84 -1.34
CA MET A 75 -43.47 -12.37 -1.14
C MET A 75 -43.46 -10.92 -0.66
N LEU A 76 -43.91 -10.01 -1.51
CA LEU A 76 -43.99 -8.59 -1.21
C LEU A 76 -45.42 -8.23 -0.77
N LYS A 77 -45.55 -7.46 0.32
CA LYS A 77 -46.84 -6.97 0.82
C LYS A 77 -47.08 -5.55 0.29
N ALA A 78 -48.13 -5.38 -0.49
CA ALA A 78 -48.59 -4.08 -0.98
C ALA A 78 -49.60 -3.42 -0.01
N PRO A 79 -49.81 -2.09 -0.10
CA PRO A 79 -50.90 -1.43 0.59
C PRO A 79 -52.25 -2.08 0.25
N GLY A 80 -53.12 -2.26 1.26
CA GLY A 80 -54.45 -2.85 1.07
C GLY A 80 -54.54 -4.36 1.20
N ASN A 81 -53.58 -5.00 1.90
CA ASN A 81 -53.58 -6.44 2.21
C ASN A 81 -53.34 -7.37 1.00
N SER A 82 -52.88 -6.81 -0.13
CA SER A 82 -52.46 -7.56 -1.30
C SER A 82 -51.03 -8.07 -1.12
N SER A 83 -50.73 -9.28 -1.60
CA SER A 83 -49.38 -9.82 -1.65
C SER A 83 -49.06 -10.33 -3.05
N TYR A 84 -47.85 -10.07 -3.52
CA TYR A 84 -47.38 -10.49 -4.84
C TYR A 84 -46.07 -11.25 -4.71
N SER A 85 -45.91 -12.29 -5.53
CA SER A 85 -44.71 -13.12 -5.60
C SER A 85 -43.83 -12.57 -6.72
N VAL A 86 -42.61 -12.20 -6.40
CA VAL A 86 -41.61 -11.75 -7.38
C VAL A 86 -40.44 -12.71 -7.37
N ASP A 87 -39.86 -12.97 -8.53
CA ASP A 87 -38.62 -13.74 -8.61
C ASP A 87 -37.50 -12.98 -7.88
N GLY A 88 -36.77 -13.67 -7.00
CA GLY A 88 -35.74 -13.05 -6.17
C GLY A 88 -34.60 -12.44 -6.98
N GLN A 89 -34.29 -12.98 -8.16
CA GLN A 89 -33.27 -12.46 -9.06
C GLN A 89 -33.77 -11.19 -9.77
N GLU A 90 -35.00 -11.19 -10.27
CA GLU A 90 -35.60 -9.98 -10.86
C GLU A 90 -35.71 -8.84 -9.83
N LEU A 91 -36.05 -9.16 -8.58
CA LEU A 91 -36.13 -8.19 -7.50
C LEU A 91 -34.74 -7.60 -7.16
N ALA A 92 -33.71 -8.45 -7.07
CA ALA A 92 -32.34 -8.00 -6.83
C ALA A 92 -31.82 -7.13 -7.98
N ASN A 93 -32.07 -7.53 -9.23
CA ASN A 93 -31.70 -6.75 -10.42
C ASN A 93 -32.39 -5.38 -10.42
N PHE A 94 -33.70 -5.34 -10.13
CA PHE A 94 -34.43 -4.08 -10.06
C PHE A 94 -33.96 -3.18 -8.91
N ALA A 95 -33.61 -3.74 -7.76
CA ALA A 95 -33.07 -2.96 -6.65
C ALA A 95 -31.66 -2.44 -6.94
N GLU A 96 -30.82 -3.24 -7.60
CA GLU A 96 -29.43 -2.88 -7.93
C GLU A 96 -29.36 -1.84 -9.06
N CYS A 97 -30.22 -1.95 -10.08
CA CYS A 97 -30.21 -1.13 -11.30
C CYS A 97 -31.30 -0.04 -11.35
N GLY A 98 -32.37 -0.19 -10.58
CA GLY A 98 -33.58 0.66 -10.65
C GLY A 98 -33.55 1.87 -9.72
N GLY A 99 -32.45 2.09 -9.00
CA GLY A 99 -32.19 3.32 -8.26
C GLY A 99 -31.86 4.44 -9.23
N GLY A 100 -32.87 5.20 -9.64
CA GLY A 100 -32.69 6.41 -10.45
C GLY A 100 -31.69 7.37 -9.80
N GLU A 101 -31.02 8.16 -10.63
CA GLU A 101 -30.09 9.24 -10.27
C GLU A 101 -30.30 9.73 -8.84
N VAL A 102 -29.34 9.45 -7.95
CA VAL A 102 -29.18 10.27 -6.76
C VAL A 102 -28.62 11.60 -7.26
N GLY A 103 -29.53 12.46 -7.70
CA GLY A 103 -29.26 13.82 -8.09
C GLY A 103 -28.52 14.51 -6.96
N GLY A 104 -27.23 14.75 -7.18
CA GLY A 104 -26.52 15.82 -6.51
C GLY A 104 -27.31 17.09 -6.80
N GLY A 105 -27.95 17.65 -5.76
CA GLY A 105 -28.61 18.94 -5.83
C GLY A 105 -27.60 20.01 -6.21
N GLY A 106 -27.49 20.29 -7.50
CA GLY A 106 -26.77 21.40 -8.07
C GLY A 106 -27.32 21.66 -9.45
N GLU A 107 -28.03 22.78 -9.63
CA GLU A 107 -28.36 23.29 -10.95
C GLU A 107 -27.06 23.52 -11.72
N GLY A 108 -26.71 22.56 -12.57
CA GLY A 108 -25.56 22.58 -13.47
C GLY A 108 -26.04 22.13 -14.84
N GLU A 109 -25.65 22.90 -15.85
CA GLU A 109 -26.00 22.80 -17.28
C GLU A 109 -26.27 21.37 -17.80
N PRO A 110 -27.23 21.20 -18.73
CA PRO A 110 -27.53 19.91 -19.33
C PRO A 110 -26.28 19.36 -20.04
N ILE A 111 -25.82 18.21 -19.54
CA ILE A 111 -24.80 17.38 -20.18
C ILE A 111 -25.40 16.75 -21.44
N ASP A 112 -24.60 16.77 -22.51
CA ASP A 112 -24.95 16.31 -23.85
C ASP A 112 -25.39 14.83 -23.84
N GLU A 113 -26.63 14.56 -24.30
CA GLU A 113 -27.28 13.23 -24.29
C GLU A 113 -26.48 12.19 -25.11
N GLU A 114 -25.56 12.61 -25.98
CA GLU A 114 -24.77 11.74 -26.85
C GLU A 114 -23.60 11.03 -26.13
N VAL A 115 -23.30 11.36 -24.86
CA VAL A 115 -22.21 10.74 -24.07
C VAL A 115 -22.70 9.61 -23.13
N LEU A 116 -24.03 9.42 -23.00
CA LEU A 116 -24.61 8.46 -22.05
C LEU A 116 -24.66 7.00 -22.54
N GLU A 117 -24.48 6.74 -23.84
CA GLU A 117 -24.74 5.40 -24.39
C GLU A 117 -23.60 4.38 -24.21
N GLU A 118 -22.41 4.76 -23.74
CA GLU A 118 -21.25 3.84 -23.75
C GLU A 118 -20.89 3.17 -22.40
N TYR A 119 -21.29 3.67 -21.23
CA TYR A 119 -20.74 3.16 -19.95
C TYR A 119 -21.65 3.08 -18.72
N ASP A 120 -22.98 2.97 -18.89
CA ASP A 120 -23.89 2.79 -17.73
C ASP A 120 -24.77 1.53 -17.84
N ASP A 121 -24.16 0.39 -18.21
CA ASP A 121 -24.82 -0.90 -18.03
C ASP A 121 -24.59 -1.40 -16.60
N CYS A 122 -25.55 -1.11 -15.73
CA CYS A 122 -25.62 -1.64 -14.37
C CYS A 122 -25.52 -3.19 -14.32
N GLY A 123 -25.78 -3.89 -15.44
CA GLY A 123 -25.67 -5.33 -15.59
C GLY A 123 -24.24 -5.86 -15.61
N GLY A 124 -23.26 -5.04 -16.00
CA GLY A 124 -21.85 -5.43 -16.14
C GLY A 124 -21.56 -6.34 -17.35
N GLY A 125 -20.29 -6.46 -17.72
CA GLY A 125 -19.84 -7.27 -18.87
C GLY A 125 -19.35 -8.67 -18.50
N GLY A 126 -19.11 -9.53 -19.50
CA GLY A 126 -18.52 -10.86 -19.28
C GLY A 126 -18.08 -11.56 -20.58
N GLY A 127 -16.96 -12.28 -20.52
CA GLY A 127 -16.35 -13.00 -21.65
C GLY A 127 -16.57 -14.51 -21.60
N PRO A 128 -16.37 -15.24 -22.71
CA PRO A 128 -16.45 -16.70 -22.72
C PRO A 128 -15.32 -17.31 -21.87
N TYR A 129 -15.67 -18.32 -21.07
CA TYR A 129 -14.76 -19.00 -20.17
C TYR A 129 -14.19 -20.27 -20.80
N PRO A 130 -12.91 -20.61 -20.52
CA PRO A 130 -12.38 -21.91 -20.89
C PRO A 130 -13.12 -23.02 -20.12
N PRO A 131 -13.43 -24.17 -20.76
CA PRO A 131 -13.94 -25.33 -20.03
C PRO A 131 -12.97 -25.75 -18.91
N ASN A 132 -13.50 -25.93 -17.69
CA ASN A 132 -12.76 -26.27 -16.45
C ASN A 132 -11.94 -25.13 -15.82
N ASP A 133 -12.38 -23.89 -15.94
CA ASP A 133 -11.81 -22.78 -15.15
C ASP A 133 -11.91 -23.07 -13.63
N PRO A 134 -10.78 -23.12 -12.88
CA PRO A 134 -10.80 -23.35 -11.42
C PRO A 134 -11.51 -22.23 -10.64
N TYR A 135 -11.74 -21.08 -11.26
CA TYR A 135 -12.49 -19.95 -10.71
C TYR A 135 -13.99 -20.01 -11.07
N ARG A 136 -14.48 -21.17 -11.56
CA ARG A 136 -15.89 -21.46 -11.80
C ARG A 136 -16.37 -22.64 -10.95
N ASN A 137 -17.56 -22.48 -10.36
CA ASN A 137 -18.27 -23.55 -9.66
C ASN A 137 -19.78 -23.44 -9.90
N GLY A 138 -20.25 -24.08 -10.97
CA GLY A 138 -21.62 -23.90 -11.46
C GLY A 138 -21.81 -22.47 -11.99
N GLU A 139 -22.86 -21.80 -11.52
CA GLU A 139 -23.14 -20.39 -11.82
C GLU A 139 -22.24 -19.43 -11.03
N ASN A 140 -21.57 -19.92 -9.98
CA ASN A 140 -20.65 -19.10 -9.21
C ASN A 140 -19.32 -18.93 -9.95
N TRP A 141 -18.75 -17.74 -9.79
CA TRP A 141 -17.42 -17.41 -10.27
C TRP A 141 -16.65 -16.65 -9.17
N ARG A 142 -15.33 -16.74 -9.23
CA ARG A 142 -14.42 -16.12 -8.27
C ARG A 142 -13.61 -15.02 -8.96
N PRO A 143 -13.76 -13.75 -8.55
CA PRO A 143 -12.95 -12.66 -9.08
C PRO A 143 -11.46 -12.94 -8.92
N HIS A 144 -10.73 -12.82 -10.03
CA HIS A 144 -9.33 -13.20 -10.15
C HIS A 144 -8.65 -12.41 -11.27
N GLY A 145 -7.33 -12.53 -11.37
CA GLY A 145 -6.56 -11.90 -12.43
C GLY A 145 -5.09 -11.81 -12.07
N ARG A 146 -4.38 -10.92 -12.74
CA ARG A 146 -2.95 -10.66 -12.53
C ARG A 146 -2.62 -9.18 -12.56
N VAL A 147 -1.84 -8.73 -11.59
CA VAL A 147 -1.31 -7.36 -11.51
C VAL A 147 0.19 -7.37 -11.75
N THR A 148 0.65 -6.63 -12.76
CA THR A 148 2.05 -6.57 -13.16
C THR A 148 2.56 -5.14 -13.32
N VAL A 149 3.88 -4.99 -13.40
CA VAL A 149 4.55 -3.72 -13.75
C VAL A 149 5.78 -4.03 -14.61
N HIS A 150 6.09 -3.16 -15.57
CA HIS A 150 7.34 -3.23 -16.32
C HIS A 150 8.49 -2.60 -15.52
N ASP A 151 9.35 -3.46 -14.99
CA ASP A 151 10.62 -3.15 -14.34
C ASP A 151 11.72 -3.05 -15.42
N ASP A 152 12.43 -1.94 -15.47
CA ASP A 152 13.47 -1.67 -16.48
C ASP A 152 14.72 -2.54 -16.35
N ILE A 153 14.88 -3.24 -15.22
CA ILE A 153 15.99 -4.17 -14.96
C ILE A 153 15.53 -5.64 -15.13
N LYS A 154 14.33 -5.97 -14.62
CA LYS A 154 13.83 -7.36 -14.53
C LYS A 154 12.76 -7.70 -15.57
N GLY A 155 12.31 -6.75 -16.38
CA GLY A 155 11.20 -6.90 -17.32
C GLY A 155 9.85 -6.88 -16.62
N ILE A 156 8.87 -7.63 -17.13
CA ILE A 156 7.53 -7.68 -16.52
C ILE A 156 7.55 -8.56 -15.27
N ILE A 157 7.23 -7.98 -14.12
CA ILE A 157 7.16 -8.65 -12.83
C ILE A 157 5.76 -8.53 -12.21
N GLY A 158 5.43 -9.44 -11.31
CA GLY A 158 4.23 -9.35 -10.48
C GLY A 158 4.37 -8.31 -9.38
N VAL A 159 3.28 -7.60 -9.07
CA VAL A 159 3.24 -6.69 -7.91
C VAL A 159 2.63 -7.44 -6.74
N GLU A 160 3.48 -8.00 -5.88
CA GLU A 160 3.07 -8.83 -4.74
C GLU A 160 2.44 -7.99 -3.61
N GLY A 161 1.37 -8.52 -3.01
CA GLY A 161 0.79 -8.01 -1.78
C GLY A 161 -0.28 -6.92 -1.93
N ILE A 162 -0.60 -6.48 -3.15
CA ILE A 162 -1.70 -5.55 -3.44
C ILE A 162 -3.02 -6.16 -2.98
N ARG A 163 -3.81 -5.39 -2.24
CA ARG A 163 -5.16 -5.79 -1.87
C ARG A 163 -6.07 -5.61 -3.07
N VAL A 164 -6.79 -6.67 -3.43
CA VAL A 164 -7.81 -6.65 -4.46
C VAL A 164 -9.17 -6.81 -3.81
N ARG A 165 -10.04 -5.83 -4.00
CA ARG A 165 -11.41 -5.86 -3.51
C ARG A 165 -12.34 -6.12 -4.67
N ALA A 166 -13.24 -7.08 -4.52
CA ALA A 166 -14.37 -7.25 -5.41
C ALA A 166 -15.66 -6.97 -4.65
N ARG A 167 -16.49 -6.06 -5.17
CA ARG A 167 -17.78 -5.73 -4.57
C ARG A 167 -18.89 -5.80 -5.60
N ARG A 168 -20.03 -6.31 -5.16
CA ARG A 168 -21.32 -6.12 -5.81
C ARG A 168 -22.33 -5.71 -4.75
N TRP A 169 -22.83 -4.48 -4.82
CA TRP A 169 -23.85 -3.95 -3.91
C TRP A 169 -23.44 -4.03 -2.43
N PHE A 170 -24.06 -4.92 -1.65
CA PHE A 170 -23.74 -5.12 -0.23
C PHE A 170 -22.73 -6.24 0.05
N THR A 171 -22.28 -6.95 -0.99
CA THR A 171 -21.35 -8.09 -0.84
C THR A 171 -19.97 -7.70 -1.30
N THR A 172 -18.97 -7.94 -0.44
CA THR A 172 -17.57 -7.62 -0.71
C THR A 172 -16.67 -8.77 -0.28
N TYR A 173 -15.71 -9.08 -1.13
CA TYR A 173 -14.65 -10.05 -0.90
C TYR A 173 -13.30 -9.42 -1.20
N ASP A 174 -12.27 -9.90 -0.51
CA ASP A 174 -10.92 -9.37 -0.61
C ASP A 174 -9.93 -10.48 -0.98
N GLY A 175 -8.87 -10.12 -1.69
CA GLY A 175 -7.74 -10.99 -2.01
C GLY A 175 -6.45 -10.20 -1.97
N PHE A 176 -5.33 -10.92 -2.09
CA PHE A 176 -4.02 -10.32 -2.26
C PHE A 176 -3.31 -10.93 -3.45
N THR A 177 -2.55 -10.12 -4.16
CA THR A 177 -1.67 -10.61 -5.22
C THR A 177 -0.51 -11.41 -4.63
N ASP A 178 -0.18 -12.53 -5.26
CA ASP A 178 0.98 -13.36 -4.94
C ASP A 178 2.28 -12.80 -5.56
N ALA A 179 3.40 -13.51 -5.35
CA ALA A 179 4.71 -13.11 -5.85
C ALA A 179 4.78 -12.95 -7.39
N ASN A 180 3.89 -13.61 -8.13
CA ASN A 180 3.80 -13.53 -9.59
C ASN A 180 2.72 -12.54 -10.06
N GLY A 181 2.05 -11.87 -9.12
CA GLY A 181 1.00 -10.89 -9.34
C GLY A 181 -0.40 -11.50 -9.46
N TYR A 182 -0.56 -12.82 -9.36
CA TYR A 182 -1.87 -13.45 -9.48
C TYR A 182 -2.68 -13.25 -8.21
N TYR A 183 -3.98 -13.07 -8.35
CA TYR A 183 -4.90 -12.96 -7.22
C TYR A 183 -6.21 -13.71 -7.48
N ALA A 184 -6.88 -14.06 -6.38
CA ALA A 184 -8.28 -14.41 -6.36
C ALA A 184 -8.87 -13.97 -5.01
N VAL A 185 -10.02 -13.29 -5.03
CA VAL A 185 -10.68 -12.79 -3.80
C VAL A 185 -11.24 -13.95 -2.97
N ASP A 186 -11.49 -13.80 -1.68
CA ASP A 186 -11.87 -14.89 -0.75
C ASP A 186 -13.34 -15.32 -0.79
N GLY A 187 -14.08 -14.96 -1.83
CA GLY A 187 -15.47 -15.38 -2.02
C GLY A 187 -15.90 -15.49 -3.48
N TRP A 188 -17.20 -15.75 -3.66
CA TRP A 188 -17.80 -16.12 -4.94
C TRP A 188 -18.98 -15.21 -5.24
N PHE A 189 -19.09 -14.80 -6.50
CA PHE A 189 -20.25 -14.08 -7.01
C PHE A 189 -20.97 -14.93 -8.05
N THR A 190 -22.21 -14.57 -8.34
CA THR A 190 -23.09 -15.22 -9.33
C THR A 190 -23.33 -14.32 -10.54
N ARG A 191 -22.88 -13.07 -10.44
CA ARG A 191 -23.07 -11.99 -11.40
C ARG A 191 -21.83 -11.09 -11.41
N PRO A 192 -21.67 -10.19 -12.39
CA PRO A 192 -20.54 -9.27 -12.46
C PRO A 192 -20.31 -8.47 -11.17
N ALA A 193 -19.05 -8.31 -10.81
CA ALA A 193 -18.61 -7.58 -9.63
C ALA A 193 -17.65 -6.47 -10.05
N ASN A 194 -17.69 -5.35 -9.34
CA ASN A 194 -16.74 -4.27 -9.49
C ASN A 194 -15.41 -4.68 -8.83
N TYR A 195 -14.29 -4.31 -9.45
CA TYR A 195 -12.96 -4.53 -8.90
C TYR A 195 -12.33 -3.22 -8.41
N TRP A 196 -11.51 -3.31 -7.37
CA TRP A 196 -10.60 -2.24 -6.92
C TRP A 196 -9.24 -2.82 -6.54
N LEU A 197 -8.18 -2.07 -6.85
CA LEU A 197 -6.83 -2.35 -6.36
C LEU A 197 -6.45 -1.28 -5.34
N ASN A 198 -6.03 -1.70 -4.15
CA ASN A 198 -5.71 -0.80 -3.05
C ASN A 198 -4.23 -0.97 -2.68
N PHE A 199 -3.49 0.14 -2.67
CA PHE A 199 -2.07 0.18 -2.32
C PHE A 199 -1.89 0.32 -0.80
N GLU A 200 -2.51 -0.58 -0.04
CA GLU A 200 -2.43 -0.59 1.42
C GLU A 200 -2.18 -1.99 1.98
N ARG A 201 -1.59 -2.00 3.19
CA ARG A 201 -1.52 -3.12 4.11
C ARG A 201 -1.93 -2.65 5.50
N TYR A 202 -1.93 -3.58 6.46
CA TYR A 202 -2.28 -3.26 7.84
C TYR A 202 -1.35 -2.19 8.44
N ASP A 203 -0.04 -2.29 8.18
CA ASP A 203 0.98 -1.45 8.79
C ASP A 203 1.27 -0.15 8.01
N TYR A 204 0.99 -0.12 6.71
CA TYR A 204 1.31 1.03 5.86
C TYR A 204 0.31 1.21 4.72
N GLU A 205 0.23 2.43 4.19
CA GLU A 205 -0.50 2.74 2.97
C GLU A 205 0.27 3.72 2.08
N ILE A 206 0.13 3.54 0.76
CA ILE A 206 0.60 4.50 -0.23
C ILE A 206 -0.53 5.50 -0.45
N MET A 207 -0.24 6.77 -0.24
CA MET A 207 -1.18 7.87 -0.41
C MET A 207 -1.17 8.34 -1.87
N ASP A 208 -2.28 8.91 -2.33
CA ASP A 208 -2.37 9.51 -3.65
C ASP A 208 -1.72 10.90 -3.66
N GLY A 209 -0.47 10.99 -4.12
CA GLY A 209 0.27 12.24 -4.21
C GLY A 209 -0.11 13.13 -5.40
N GLU A 210 -0.87 12.63 -6.38
CA GLU A 210 -1.44 13.49 -7.42
C GLU A 210 -2.72 14.18 -6.91
N ASN A 211 -3.46 13.53 -6.02
CA ASN A 211 -4.59 14.15 -5.32
C ASN A 211 -4.65 13.71 -3.85
N PRO A 212 -3.95 14.41 -2.94
CA PRO A 212 -3.87 14.04 -1.52
C PRO A 212 -5.23 14.02 -0.79
N MET A 213 -6.27 14.64 -1.36
CA MET A 213 -7.63 14.57 -0.81
C MET A 213 -8.27 13.18 -0.98
N ASN A 214 -7.77 12.36 -1.90
CA ASN A 214 -8.25 10.99 -2.11
C ASN A 214 -7.84 10.04 -0.97
N GLY A 215 -6.85 10.40 -0.15
CA GLY A 215 -6.30 9.51 0.87
C GLY A 215 -5.41 8.43 0.23
N ASN A 216 -5.77 7.15 0.41
CA ASN A 216 -5.00 6.03 -0.10
C ASN A 216 -5.07 5.95 -1.64
N ARG A 217 -3.97 5.55 -2.28
CA ARG A 217 -3.96 5.24 -3.72
C ARG A 217 -4.82 4.00 -3.97
N GLU A 218 -5.87 4.18 -4.77
CA GLU A 218 -6.81 3.16 -5.18
C GLU A 218 -7.04 3.26 -6.70
N ILE A 219 -7.18 2.11 -7.37
CA ILE A 219 -7.51 2.03 -8.79
C ILE A 219 -8.88 1.38 -8.93
N SER A 220 -9.86 2.14 -9.44
CA SER A 220 -11.18 1.63 -9.78
C SER A 220 -11.10 0.78 -11.04
N GLY A 221 -11.55 -0.47 -10.93
CA GLY A 221 -11.63 -1.43 -12.02
C GLY A 221 -13.02 -1.52 -12.64
N PRO A 222 -13.19 -2.44 -13.61
CA PRO A 222 -14.46 -2.64 -14.30
C PRO A 222 -15.46 -3.46 -13.48
N LYS A 223 -16.75 -3.38 -13.82
CA LYS A 223 -17.80 -4.32 -13.36
C LYS A 223 -17.92 -5.48 -14.35
N ILE A 224 -17.26 -6.59 -14.07
CA ILE A 224 -17.25 -7.75 -14.98
C ILE A 224 -17.38 -9.07 -14.24
N GLU A 225 -17.90 -10.06 -14.95
CA GLU A 225 -17.72 -11.48 -14.67
C GLU A 225 -16.64 -11.99 -15.61
N ALA A 226 -15.38 -11.67 -15.32
CA ALA A 226 -14.18 -12.17 -15.99
C ALA A 226 -12.94 -11.86 -15.16
N ALA A 227 -11.79 -12.44 -15.54
CA ALA A 227 -10.49 -12.06 -15.01
C ALA A 227 -10.19 -10.59 -15.29
N TRP A 228 -9.62 -9.87 -14.33
CA TRP A 228 -9.13 -8.51 -14.54
C TRP A 228 -7.61 -8.46 -14.39
N ASP A 229 -6.93 -8.45 -15.54
CA ASP A 229 -5.48 -8.30 -15.63
C ASP A 229 -5.11 -6.83 -15.81
N VAL A 230 -4.13 -6.35 -15.03
CA VAL A 230 -3.70 -4.96 -15.01
C VAL A 230 -2.18 -4.88 -15.08
N GLU A 231 -1.67 -4.08 -16.01
CA GLU A 231 -0.28 -3.65 -16.01
C GLU A 231 -0.20 -2.19 -15.57
N PHE A 232 0.47 -1.93 -14.44
CA PHE A 232 0.67 -0.57 -13.96
C PHE A 232 1.68 0.18 -14.84
N THR A 233 1.31 1.41 -15.20
CA THR A 233 2.10 2.32 -16.02
C THR A 233 2.06 3.73 -15.43
N GLY A 234 2.89 4.66 -15.93
CA GLY A 234 2.90 6.04 -15.48
C GLY A 234 3.03 6.20 -13.95
N TYR A 235 2.14 6.97 -13.35
CA TYR A 235 2.11 7.21 -11.91
C TYR A 235 1.81 5.95 -11.08
N ASP A 236 1.00 5.02 -11.59
CA ASP A 236 0.73 3.74 -10.92
C ASP A 236 1.97 2.84 -10.89
N LYS A 237 2.81 2.89 -11.94
CA LYS A 237 4.12 2.22 -11.91
C LYS A 237 4.98 2.79 -10.78
N PHE A 238 5.03 4.10 -10.61
CA PHE A 238 5.77 4.73 -9.51
C PHE A 238 5.22 4.32 -8.14
N CYS A 239 3.91 4.44 -7.91
CA CYS A 239 3.25 4.00 -6.68
C CYS A 239 3.49 2.52 -6.37
N SER A 240 3.45 1.65 -7.40
CA SER A 240 3.70 0.21 -7.24
C SER A 240 5.14 -0.10 -6.85
N THR A 241 6.09 0.74 -7.29
CA THR A 241 7.50 0.58 -6.96
C THR A 241 7.74 0.93 -5.50
N VAL A 242 7.18 2.06 -5.04
CA VAL A 242 7.19 2.46 -3.62
C VAL A 242 6.50 1.39 -2.77
N PHE A 243 5.34 0.88 -3.21
CA PHE A 243 4.64 -0.21 -2.52
C PHE A 243 5.50 -1.47 -2.42
N ARG A 244 6.18 -1.88 -3.49
CA ARG A 244 7.06 -3.07 -3.50
C ARG A 244 8.24 -2.92 -2.52
N ALA A 245 8.82 -1.74 -2.41
CA ALA A 245 9.89 -1.46 -1.44
C ALA A 245 9.37 -1.55 0.00
N ALA A 246 8.23 -0.92 0.29
CA ALA A 246 7.57 -1.05 1.59
C ALA A 246 7.22 -2.52 1.89
N TYR A 247 6.63 -3.24 0.93
CA TYR A 247 6.27 -4.65 1.10
C TYR A 247 7.48 -5.53 1.42
N HIS A 248 8.63 -5.30 0.78
CA HIS A 248 9.88 -5.96 1.14
C HIS A 248 10.23 -5.70 2.61
N TYR A 249 10.30 -4.42 2.99
CA TYR A 249 10.74 -4.04 4.33
C TYR A 249 9.76 -4.44 5.44
N TYR A 250 8.46 -4.59 5.18
CA TYR A 250 7.50 -5.06 6.19
C TYR A 250 7.34 -6.59 6.22
N HIS A 251 7.40 -7.27 5.07
CA HIS A 251 6.90 -8.65 4.95
C HIS A 251 7.90 -9.67 4.41
N LYS A 252 8.98 -9.28 3.75
CA LYS A 252 9.98 -10.21 3.21
C LYS A 252 11.17 -10.42 4.15
N ASN A 253 12.09 -11.31 3.80
CA ASN A 253 13.35 -11.43 4.53
C ASN A 253 14.10 -10.09 4.49
N ILE A 254 14.61 -9.65 5.64
CA ILE A 254 15.43 -8.43 5.79
C ILE A 254 16.67 -8.72 6.66
N ASP A 255 17.05 -9.99 6.75
CA ASP A 255 18.21 -10.49 7.50
C ASP A 255 18.28 -10.04 8.96
N GLY A 256 17.11 -9.92 9.60
CA GLY A 256 16.98 -9.63 11.03
C GLY A 256 17.00 -8.15 11.41
N LEU A 257 17.05 -7.25 10.43
CA LEU A 257 16.87 -5.81 10.64
C LEU A 257 15.56 -5.49 11.39
N HIS A 258 15.54 -4.37 12.09
CA HIS A 258 14.30 -3.86 12.69
C HIS A 258 13.34 -3.41 11.59
N ARG A 259 12.06 -3.76 11.75
CA ARG A 259 11.00 -3.35 10.84
C ARG A 259 10.68 -1.86 11.07
N PRO A 260 10.14 -1.18 10.04
CA PRO A 260 9.59 0.16 10.24
C PRO A 260 8.36 0.13 11.19
N PRO A 261 7.89 1.31 11.65
CA PRO A 261 6.79 1.40 12.62
C PRO A 261 5.56 0.60 12.19
N MET A 262 5.04 -0.22 13.11
CA MET A 262 3.87 -1.06 12.85
C MET A 262 2.59 -0.40 13.36
N ASN A 263 1.48 -0.67 12.66
CA ASN A 263 0.17 -0.20 13.09
C ASN A 263 -0.28 -0.98 14.33
N SER A 264 -0.96 -0.30 15.25
CA SER A 264 -1.52 -0.95 16.44
C SER A 264 -2.70 -0.15 16.99
N PHE A 265 -3.28 -0.61 18.10
CA PHE A 265 -4.33 0.16 18.77
C PHE A 265 -3.84 1.55 19.24
N TRP A 266 -2.53 1.72 19.49
CA TRP A 266 -1.94 2.96 20.01
C TRP A 266 -1.07 3.73 19.00
N ALA A 267 -0.77 3.14 17.84
CA ALA A 267 0.04 3.74 16.78
C ALA A 267 -0.71 3.67 15.44
N ALA A 268 -0.73 4.75 14.67
CA ALA A 268 -1.32 4.76 13.33
C ALA A 268 -0.42 4.04 12.32
N LYS A 269 -1.02 3.53 11.24
CA LYS A 269 -0.29 3.03 10.06
C LYS A 269 0.60 4.12 9.45
N VAL A 270 1.72 3.70 8.83
CA VAL A 270 2.64 4.60 8.13
C VAL A 270 2.05 5.03 6.79
N HIS A 271 2.04 6.34 6.54
CA HIS A 271 1.61 6.90 5.27
C HIS A 271 2.84 7.30 4.44
N ILE A 272 2.94 6.73 3.24
CA ILE A 272 4.01 7.03 2.28
C ILE A 272 3.39 7.76 1.09
N LEU A 273 3.84 8.99 0.82
CA LEU A 273 3.29 9.84 -0.24
C LEU A 273 4.28 9.97 -1.42
N PRO A 274 4.05 9.28 -2.55
CA PRO A 274 4.81 9.47 -3.78
C PRO A 274 4.32 10.71 -4.53
N LEU A 275 5.14 11.74 -4.64
CA LEU A 275 4.83 13.00 -5.31
C LEU A 275 5.47 13.04 -6.69
N ASN A 276 4.71 13.39 -7.72
CA ASN A 276 5.25 13.68 -9.05
C ASN A 276 5.85 15.10 -9.11
N ASP A 277 6.78 15.40 -8.21
CA ASP A 277 7.43 16.71 -8.08
C ASP A 277 8.94 16.60 -8.29
N HIS A 278 9.40 17.06 -9.45
CA HIS A 278 10.82 17.09 -9.83
C HIS A 278 11.55 18.37 -9.40
N SER A 279 10.88 19.29 -8.71
CA SER A 279 11.46 20.56 -8.25
C SER A 279 12.08 20.46 -6.85
N ALA A 280 11.82 19.36 -6.14
CA ALA A 280 12.39 19.10 -4.82
C ALA A 280 13.93 18.96 -4.89
N SER A 281 14.61 19.46 -3.86
CA SER A 281 16.07 19.33 -3.73
C SER A 281 16.52 18.00 -3.12
N THR A 282 15.58 17.10 -2.81
CA THR A 282 15.81 15.75 -2.25
C THR A 282 14.89 14.75 -2.95
N SER A 283 15.30 13.49 -3.03
CA SER A 283 14.49 12.39 -3.57
C SER A 283 13.50 11.84 -2.54
N GLY A 284 13.75 12.04 -1.25
CA GLY A 284 12.94 11.53 -0.15
C GLY A 284 13.06 12.38 1.11
N ILE A 285 12.07 12.26 1.99
CA ILE A 285 12.14 12.77 3.35
C ILE A 285 11.23 11.98 4.29
N MET A 286 11.77 11.62 5.45
CA MET A 286 11.02 11.14 6.61
C MET A 286 10.83 12.28 7.63
N PHE A 287 9.57 12.57 7.98
CA PHE A 287 9.18 13.50 9.03
C PHE A 287 9.03 12.77 10.37
N PRO A 288 9.89 13.03 11.36
CA PRO A 288 9.71 12.48 12.70
C PRO A 288 8.53 13.18 13.39
N ILE A 289 7.35 12.57 13.44
CA ILE A 289 6.17 13.17 14.10
C ILE A 289 5.50 12.23 15.10
N SER A 290 5.10 12.83 16.22
CA SER A 290 4.41 12.27 17.37
C SER A 290 3.03 11.69 17.01
N TRP A 291 2.94 10.37 17.04
CA TRP A 291 1.81 9.42 17.12
C TRP A 291 0.34 9.73 16.80
N HIS A 292 -0.13 10.92 16.41
CA HIS A 292 -1.60 11.12 16.28
C HIS A 292 -2.14 11.76 15.02
N LEU A 293 -1.37 12.40 14.14
CA LEU A 293 -1.92 13.01 12.92
C LEU A 293 -0.86 13.17 11.81
N GLY A 294 -1.02 12.44 10.71
CA GLY A 294 -0.51 12.86 9.39
C GLY A 294 0.88 12.38 8.96
N GLU A 295 1.10 12.50 7.65
CA GLU A 295 2.05 11.76 6.81
C GLU A 295 3.52 11.79 7.23
N SER A 296 4.15 10.61 7.17
CA SER A 296 5.48 10.38 7.73
C SER A 296 6.58 10.38 6.68
N ILE A 297 6.33 9.88 5.46
CA ILE A 297 7.36 9.72 4.43
C ILE A 297 6.87 10.31 3.11
N LYS A 298 7.70 11.13 2.45
CA LYS A 298 7.46 11.60 1.09
C LYS A 298 8.58 11.17 0.18
N ILE A 299 8.22 10.71 -1.03
CA ILE A 299 9.16 10.39 -2.11
C ILE A 299 8.89 11.38 -3.23
N TYR A 300 9.91 12.10 -3.68
CA TYR A 300 9.78 13.20 -4.63
C TYR A 300 10.27 12.82 -6.03
N GLY A 301 9.42 13.10 -7.00
CA GLY A 301 9.67 12.89 -8.42
C GLY A 301 9.53 11.43 -8.82
N MET A 302 9.06 11.18 -10.04
CA MET A 302 9.21 9.87 -10.66
C MET A 302 10.69 9.71 -11.05
N LEU A 303 11.46 8.99 -10.22
CA LEU A 303 12.89 8.81 -10.49
C LEU A 303 13.11 8.04 -11.79
N ALA A 304 14.26 8.28 -12.43
CA ALA A 304 14.53 7.85 -13.80
C ALA A 304 14.52 6.32 -13.96
N SER A 305 14.91 5.58 -12.92
CA SER A 305 14.90 4.12 -12.87
C SER A 305 14.08 3.58 -11.69
N ILE A 306 13.63 2.33 -11.81
CA ILE A 306 12.81 1.70 -10.77
C ILE A 306 13.58 1.41 -9.48
N ASP A 307 14.87 1.09 -9.59
CA ASP A 307 15.75 0.83 -8.45
C ASP A 307 16.05 2.10 -7.65
N ASP A 308 16.08 3.27 -8.27
CA ASP A 308 16.20 4.57 -7.56
C ASP A 308 14.97 4.83 -6.67
N SER A 309 13.76 4.63 -7.20
CA SER A 309 12.52 4.82 -6.42
C SER A 309 12.40 3.79 -5.30
N TYR A 310 12.81 2.55 -5.60
CA TYR A 310 12.80 1.45 -4.65
C TYR A 310 13.78 1.71 -3.49
N SER A 311 15.03 2.02 -3.81
CA SER A 311 16.10 2.28 -2.85
C SER A 311 15.79 3.49 -1.96
N THR A 312 15.40 4.62 -2.56
CA THR A 312 14.99 5.82 -1.81
C THR A 312 13.87 5.50 -0.81
N THR A 313 12.89 4.67 -1.20
CA THR A 313 11.81 4.27 -0.28
C THR A 313 12.34 3.46 0.90
N ILE A 314 13.30 2.55 0.68
CA ILE A 314 13.97 1.80 1.76
C ILE A 314 14.76 2.74 2.67
N HIS A 315 15.46 3.74 2.12
CA HIS A 315 16.23 4.73 2.90
C HIS A 315 15.33 5.47 3.89
N GLU A 316 14.21 6.03 3.42
CA GLU A 316 13.28 6.77 4.27
C GLU A 316 12.56 5.87 5.29
N LEU A 317 12.23 4.62 4.92
CA LEU A 317 11.69 3.64 5.87
C LEU A 317 12.72 3.24 6.93
N THR A 318 14.01 3.26 6.61
CA THR A 318 15.08 2.98 7.58
C THR A 318 15.20 4.09 8.61
N HIS A 319 15.07 5.34 8.17
CA HIS A 319 14.95 6.47 9.10
C HIS A 319 13.76 6.28 10.03
N ALA A 320 12.59 5.89 9.49
CA ALA A 320 11.40 5.63 10.30
C ALA A 320 11.61 4.48 11.31
N ALA A 321 12.27 3.39 10.90
CA ALA A 321 12.60 2.27 11.79
C ALA A 321 13.56 2.69 12.92
N HIS A 322 14.56 3.53 12.62
CA HIS A 322 15.48 4.05 13.63
C HIS A 322 14.74 4.98 14.62
N TRP A 323 13.85 5.84 14.13
CA TRP A 323 13.00 6.68 14.99
C TRP A 323 12.13 5.84 15.94
N ASP A 324 11.48 4.80 15.43
CA ASP A 324 10.60 3.92 16.23
C ASP A 324 11.37 3.14 17.30
N ASN A 325 12.58 2.68 16.97
CA ASN A 325 13.43 1.97 17.92
C ASN A 325 13.80 2.85 19.13
N SER A 326 14.22 4.09 18.88
CA SER A 326 14.53 5.05 19.94
C SER A 326 14.54 6.47 19.39
N ASN A 327 13.46 7.20 19.67
CA ASN A 327 13.34 8.61 19.28
C ASN A 327 14.50 9.47 19.81
N LEU A 328 14.96 9.23 21.05
CA LEU A 328 16.06 9.94 21.67
C LEU A 328 17.38 9.63 20.96
N SER A 329 17.63 8.35 20.65
CA SER A 329 18.80 7.94 19.88
C SER A 329 18.82 8.61 18.52
N PHE A 330 17.69 8.60 17.81
CA PHE A 330 17.56 9.22 16.50
C PHE A 330 17.82 10.73 16.55
N VAL A 331 17.20 11.46 17.48
CA VAL A 331 17.34 12.93 17.55
C VAL A 331 18.77 13.35 17.89
N LEU A 332 19.43 12.61 18.79
CA LEU A 332 20.74 13.01 19.32
C LEU A 332 21.92 12.42 18.55
N SER A 333 21.70 11.39 17.72
CA SER A 333 22.72 10.87 16.80
C SER A 333 23.06 11.90 15.71
N SER A 334 24.32 11.92 15.27
CA SER A 334 24.72 12.87 14.23
C SER A 334 23.98 12.61 12.90
N SER A 335 23.77 13.65 12.09
CA SER A 335 23.21 13.49 10.73
C SER A 335 24.02 12.48 9.93
N THR A 336 25.35 12.53 10.04
CA THR A 336 26.23 11.59 9.35
C THR A 336 25.96 10.13 9.71
N VAL A 337 25.77 9.82 11.00
CA VAL A 337 25.43 8.44 11.42
C VAL A 337 24.07 8.02 10.86
N ARG A 338 23.06 8.88 10.97
CA ARG A 338 21.69 8.58 10.50
C ARG A 338 21.65 8.32 9.00
N GLU A 339 22.19 9.22 8.19
CA GLU A 339 22.17 9.07 6.73
C GLU A 339 23.03 7.89 6.28
N SER A 340 24.23 7.72 6.85
CA SER A 340 25.11 6.59 6.48
C SER A 340 24.51 5.23 6.85
N TRP A 341 23.79 5.14 7.98
CA TRP A 341 23.05 3.94 8.35
C TRP A 341 21.92 3.66 7.34
N ALA A 342 21.11 4.67 7.03
CA ALA A 342 20.01 4.52 6.08
C ALA A 342 20.49 4.14 4.67
N THR A 343 21.60 4.72 4.19
CA THR A 343 22.24 4.35 2.91
C THR A 343 22.80 2.94 2.92
N GLY A 344 23.29 2.46 4.07
CA GLY A 344 23.70 1.08 4.25
C GLY A 344 22.56 0.08 4.07
N VAL A 345 21.44 0.33 4.73
CA VAL A 345 20.24 -0.52 4.63
C VAL A 345 19.58 -0.42 3.25
N GLU A 346 19.54 0.78 2.67
CA GLU A 346 19.15 1.04 1.28
C GLU A 346 19.90 0.09 0.35
N TRP A 347 21.23 0.13 0.38
CA TRP A 347 22.06 -0.75 -0.42
C TRP A 347 21.78 -2.22 -0.15
N TYR A 348 21.76 -2.62 1.12
CA TYR A 348 21.64 -4.00 1.52
C TYR A 348 20.33 -4.63 1.04
N LEU A 349 19.18 -4.01 1.36
CA LEU A 349 17.88 -4.55 0.99
C LEU A 349 17.58 -4.37 -0.50
N THR A 350 18.01 -3.27 -1.12
CA THR A 350 17.83 -3.11 -2.58
C THR A 350 18.62 -4.18 -3.33
N LYS A 351 19.82 -4.53 -2.88
CA LYS A 351 20.64 -5.59 -3.48
C LYS A 351 20.02 -6.98 -3.35
N MET A 352 19.21 -7.24 -2.32
CA MET A 352 18.45 -8.50 -2.22
C MET A 352 17.39 -8.62 -3.34
N GLU A 353 16.86 -7.51 -3.85
CA GLU A 353 15.89 -7.49 -4.96
C GLU A 353 16.56 -7.32 -6.34
N TYR A 354 17.63 -6.52 -6.39
CA TYR A 354 18.42 -6.15 -7.57
C TYR A 354 19.91 -6.42 -7.31
N PRO A 355 20.41 -7.65 -7.58
CA PRO A 355 21.77 -8.06 -7.18
C PRO A 355 22.93 -7.20 -7.71
N ASP A 356 22.72 -6.53 -8.84
CA ASP A 356 23.69 -5.63 -9.48
C ASP A 356 23.62 -4.18 -8.97
N TYR A 357 22.72 -3.88 -8.02
CA TYR A 357 22.59 -2.56 -7.42
C TYR A 357 23.86 -2.16 -6.67
N LYS A 358 24.37 -0.96 -6.97
CA LYS A 358 25.67 -0.46 -6.48
C LYS A 358 25.58 0.46 -5.26
N GLY A 359 24.38 0.91 -4.92
CA GLY A 359 24.17 1.94 -3.89
C GLY A 359 24.26 3.36 -4.42
N PHE A 360 24.00 4.32 -3.54
CA PHE A 360 24.08 5.74 -3.82
C PHE A 360 25.54 6.22 -4.02
N ASN A 361 25.78 6.99 -5.09
CA ASN A 361 27.06 7.65 -5.31
C ASN A 361 27.14 8.93 -4.47
N VAL A 362 27.74 8.81 -3.29
CA VAL A 362 27.84 9.89 -2.30
C VAL A 362 28.59 11.11 -2.84
N PRO A 363 27.97 12.30 -2.86
CA PRO A 363 28.67 13.55 -3.14
C PRO A 363 29.70 13.90 -2.05
N VAL A 364 30.84 14.46 -2.45
CA VAL A 364 31.89 14.95 -1.54
C VAL A 364 31.34 16.10 -0.68
N ASN A 365 31.61 16.08 0.63
CA ASN A 365 31.10 17.02 1.65
C ASN A 365 29.59 16.95 1.97
N ASP A 366 28.90 15.85 1.64
CA ASP A 366 27.53 15.62 2.14
C ASP A 366 27.55 14.99 3.55
N ASN A 367 26.41 14.59 4.11
CA ASN A 367 26.30 13.80 5.35
C ASN A 367 26.29 12.28 5.10
N TYR A 368 26.05 11.84 3.86
CA TYR A 368 25.97 10.43 3.49
C TYR A 368 27.36 9.78 3.45
N ARG A 369 27.53 8.55 3.93
CA ARG A 369 28.78 7.77 3.79
C ARG A 369 28.43 6.33 3.46
N ASN A 370 29.16 5.71 2.53
CA ASN A 370 28.96 4.30 2.18
C ASN A 370 29.67 3.33 3.13
N VAL A 371 29.98 3.78 4.37
CA VAL A 371 30.72 3.01 5.38
C VAL A 371 30.08 1.66 5.70
N VAL A 372 28.74 1.57 5.67
CA VAL A 372 28.04 0.32 5.97
C VAL A 372 28.23 -0.70 4.85
N MET A 373 28.33 -0.26 3.60
CA MET A 373 28.63 -1.16 2.48
C MET A 373 30.03 -1.74 2.63
N ASP A 374 31.03 -0.88 2.87
CA ASP A 374 32.44 -1.26 3.05
C ASP A 374 32.69 -2.09 4.33
N LEU A 375 31.81 -2.02 5.32
CA LEU A 375 31.86 -2.92 6.47
C LEU A 375 31.46 -4.35 6.09
N ILE A 376 30.60 -4.51 5.07
CA ILE A 376 29.92 -5.76 4.73
C ILE A 376 30.56 -6.45 3.53
N ASP A 377 30.82 -5.71 2.46
CA ASP A 377 31.27 -6.26 1.19
C ASP A 377 32.74 -6.71 1.23
N SER A 378 33.21 -7.27 0.12
CA SER A 378 34.60 -7.74 0.01
C SER A 378 35.49 -6.66 -0.62
N PRO A 379 36.78 -6.59 -0.22
CA PRO A 379 37.76 -5.69 -0.80
C PRO A 379 37.77 -5.70 -2.33
N GLY A 380 37.63 -4.52 -2.92
CA GLY A 380 37.65 -4.36 -4.38
C GLY A 380 36.32 -4.67 -5.08
N SER A 381 35.21 -4.75 -4.33
CA SER A 381 33.86 -4.68 -4.89
C SER A 381 33.67 -3.38 -5.70
N PHE A 382 33.02 -3.47 -6.87
CA PHE A 382 32.76 -2.31 -7.74
C PHE A 382 31.44 -1.60 -7.37
N ASN A 383 31.30 -1.21 -6.11
CA ASN A 383 30.27 -0.29 -5.61
C ASN A 383 30.85 1.13 -5.48
N TYR A 384 30.03 2.10 -5.07
CA TYR A 384 30.50 3.47 -4.78
C TYR A 384 31.18 3.58 -3.40
N GLY A 385 31.79 2.48 -2.96
CA GLY A 385 32.51 2.34 -1.71
C GLY A 385 33.95 2.85 -1.79
N PHE A 386 34.71 2.63 -0.72
CA PHE A 386 36.10 3.05 -0.62
C PHE A 386 36.99 2.34 -1.66
N SER A 387 37.43 3.06 -2.70
CA SER A 387 38.26 2.51 -3.79
C SER A 387 39.68 3.07 -3.80
N ALA A 388 40.45 2.73 -2.78
CA ALA A 388 41.90 2.96 -2.70
C ALA A 388 42.58 1.74 -2.05
N PRO A 389 43.92 1.53 -2.16
CA PRO A 389 44.54 0.20 -2.02
C PRO A 389 44.51 -0.48 -0.63
N LYS A 390 43.62 -0.06 0.29
CA LYS A 390 43.42 -0.62 1.63
C LYS A 390 41.95 -0.58 2.08
N ASP A 391 41.01 -0.86 1.20
CA ASP A 391 39.74 -1.38 1.71
C ASP A 391 40.00 -2.83 2.17
N GLU A 392 40.20 -3.00 3.47
CA GLU A 392 40.61 -4.27 4.10
C GLU A 392 39.57 -4.71 5.15
N VAL A 393 38.40 -4.09 5.17
CA VAL A 393 37.29 -4.42 6.06
C VAL A 393 36.28 -5.25 5.27
N GLU A 394 35.79 -6.36 5.85
CA GLU A 394 34.70 -7.14 5.23
C GLU A 394 33.92 -7.97 6.25
N GLY A 395 32.74 -8.44 5.84
CA GLY A 395 32.05 -9.53 6.52
C GLY A 395 31.39 -9.16 7.85
N TYR A 396 31.19 -7.87 8.16
CA TYR A 396 30.31 -7.49 9.26
C TYR A 396 28.87 -7.87 8.95
N ASN A 397 28.13 -8.25 9.99
CA ASN A 397 26.71 -8.53 9.88
C ASN A 397 25.89 -7.23 9.98
N ILE A 398 24.85 -7.09 9.15
CA ILE A 398 24.03 -5.87 9.12
C ILE A 398 23.32 -5.59 10.46
N VAL A 399 22.92 -6.63 11.20
CA VAL A 399 22.26 -6.49 12.53
C VAL A 399 23.26 -6.05 13.60
N ASP A 400 24.50 -6.50 13.50
CA ASP A 400 25.58 -6.03 14.37
C ASP A 400 25.82 -4.53 14.15
N ILE A 401 25.94 -4.11 12.89
CA ILE A 401 26.07 -2.70 12.53
C ILE A 401 24.86 -1.90 13.02
N GLN A 402 23.63 -2.39 12.83
CA GLN A 402 22.42 -1.77 13.35
C GLN A 402 22.54 -1.52 14.87
N ASN A 403 22.83 -2.57 15.63
CA ASN A 403 22.86 -2.51 17.10
C ASN A 403 23.94 -1.56 17.65
N SER A 404 24.96 -1.28 16.86
CA SER A 404 26.05 -0.35 17.20
C SER A 404 25.68 1.15 17.07
N CYS A 405 24.58 1.50 16.37
CA CYS A 405 24.15 2.90 16.20
C CYS A 405 22.71 3.22 16.63
N ILE A 406 21.80 2.24 16.72
CA ILE A 406 20.38 2.56 16.96
C ILE A 406 19.95 2.58 18.43
N ASN A 407 20.75 2.01 19.34
CA ASN A 407 20.36 1.77 20.73
C ASN A 407 20.68 2.93 21.69
N SER A 408 21.50 3.88 21.26
CA SER A 408 21.87 5.07 22.05
C SER A 408 22.26 6.21 21.13
N PRO A 409 22.12 7.48 21.57
CA PRO A 409 22.72 8.62 20.89
C PRO A 409 24.17 8.33 20.51
N THR A 410 24.50 8.46 19.23
CA THR A 410 25.80 8.00 18.71
C THR A 410 26.37 9.05 17.76
N THR A 411 27.57 9.54 18.07
CA THR A 411 28.42 10.32 17.15
C THR A 411 29.21 9.39 16.22
N TRP A 412 29.83 9.95 15.17
CA TRP A 412 30.63 9.16 14.23
C TRP A 412 31.74 8.34 14.90
N GLY A 413 32.45 8.95 15.85
CA GLY A 413 33.52 8.28 16.61
C GLY A 413 32.97 7.20 17.55
N GLU A 414 31.86 7.47 18.23
CA GLU A 414 31.21 6.47 19.09
C GLU A 414 30.67 5.29 18.28
N TRP A 415 30.17 5.52 17.05
CA TRP A 415 29.71 4.44 16.19
C TRP A 415 30.85 3.49 15.83
N LYS A 416 31.99 4.05 15.39
CA LYS A 416 33.22 3.30 15.14
C LYS A 416 33.62 2.47 16.36
N ASP A 417 33.66 3.10 17.53
CA ASP A 417 34.07 2.45 18.76
C ASP A 417 33.07 1.35 19.16
N ASN A 418 31.77 1.55 18.97
CA ASN A 418 30.75 0.51 19.21
C ASN A 418 30.93 -0.68 18.25
N ILE A 419 31.24 -0.44 16.98
CA ILE A 419 31.51 -1.52 16.01
C ILE A 419 32.71 -2.37 16.45
N ILE A 420 33.79 -1.72 16.89
CA ILE A 420 35.01 -2.40 17.35
C ILE A 420 34.79 -3.14 18.68
N ASN A 421 34.10 -2.51 19.64
CA ASN A 421 34.02 -3.03 21.00
C ASN A 421 32.91 -4.07 21.21
N ASN A 422 31.83 -4.02 20.42
CA ASN A 422 30.66 -4.86 20.64
C ASN A 422 30.60 -6.10 19.74
N HIS A 423 31.45 -6.18 18.72
CA HIS A 423 31.41 -7.24 17.71
C HIS A 423 32.83 -7.73 17.41
N SER A 424 32.98 -9.04 17.18
CA SER A 424 34.27 -9.61 16.80
C SER A 424 34.29 -9.93 15.31
N ASN A 425 35.24 -9.38 14.58
CA ASN A 425 35.45 -9.63 13.15
C ASN A 425 36.95 -9.76 12.84
N GLY A 426 37.33 -10.61 11.89
CA GLY A 426 38.73 -10.81 11.48
C GLY A 426 39.43 -9.60 10.85
N THR A 427 38.66 -8.58 10.44
CA THR A 427 39.17 -7.34 9.84
C THR A 427 39.03 -6.11 10.73
N GLU A 428 38.68 -6.29 12.02
CA GLU A 428 38.42 -5.21 12.97
C GLU A 428 39.54 -4.17 13.06
N GLN A 429 40.81 -4.61 12.96
CA GLN A 429 41.97 -3.71 12.98
C GLN A 429 41.99 -2.66 11.86
N HIS A 430 41.18 -2.84 10.81
CA HIS A 430 41.08 -1.91 9.67
C HIS A 430 39.91 -0.93 9.78
N VAL A 431 38.97 -1.14 10.71
CA VAL A 431 37.75 -0.31 10.87
C VAL A 431 38.07 1.16 11.14
N GLU A 432 39.11 1.44 11.95
CA GLU A 432 39.51 2.82 12.20
C GLU A 432 40.00 3.54 10.95
N THR A 433 40.71 2.83 10.06
CA THR A 433 41.17 3.39 8.79
C THR A 433 39.97 3.71 7.90
N LEU A 434 38.99 2.80 7.82
CA LEU A 434 37.77 2.99 7.05
C LEU A 434 36.95 4.19 7.54
N PHE A 435 36.68 4.29 8.83
CA PHE A 435 35.93 5.42 9.41
C PHE A 435 36.65 6.77 9.24
N ASN A 436 37.98 6.78 9.31
CA ASN A 436 38.78 7.97 9.07
C ASN A 436 38.76 8.41 7.60
N TYR A 437 38.73 7.46 6.65
CA TYR A 437 38.56 7.79 5.24
C TYR A 437 37.22 8.50 5.02
N TRP A 438 36.13 7.86 5.43
CA TRP A 438 34.78 8.40 5.25
C TRP A 438 34.58 9.71 5.99
N LEU A 439 35.18 9.91 7.16
CA LEU A 439 35.10 11.20 7.87
C LEU A 439 35.66 12.38 7.04
N ASN A 440 36.62 12.12 6.15
CA ASN A 440 37.31 13.15 5.36
C ASN A 440 36.87 13.19 3.89
N TYR A 441 35.91 12.35 3.51
CA TYR A 441 35.23 12.35 2.20
C TYR A 441 34.02 13.29 2.26
#